data_AF-A0A810PY21-F1
#
_entry.id   AF-A0A810PY21-F1
#
_cell.length_a   1.000
_cell.length_b   1.000
_cell.length_c   1.000
_cell.angle_alpha   90.00
_cell.angle_beta   90.00
_cell.angle_gamma   90.00
#
_symmetry.space_group_name_H-M   'P 1'
#
loop_
_entity.id
_entity.type
_entity.pdbx_description
1 polymer ?
#
loop_
_entity_poly.entity_id
_entity_poly.type
_entity_poly.pdbx_seq_one_letter_code
_entity_poly.pdbx_strand_id
1 'polypeptide(L)' 'MDEKRLKAFEDMLAAILKQYDNTTEKMVKLKAEGKEKTVTYRQLFANKLQLQAMLSYYRTYELLNEENDLSTRQ' A
#
# COMPACT_ATOMS: atom_id res chain seq x y z
N MET A 1 1.24 2.56 -27.13
CA MET A 1 1.63 2.97 -25.78
C MET A 1 3.12 3.23 -25.78
N ASP A 2 3.60 4.30 -25.16
CA ASP A 2 5.04 4.49 -24.96
C ASP A 2 5.49 3.50 -23.87
N GLU A 3 6.29 2.51 -24.22
CA GLU A 3 6.79 1.46 -23.31
C GLU A 3 7.46 2.06 -22.08
N LYS A 4 8.11 3.22 -22.23
CA LYS A 4 8.73 3.94 -21.10
C LYS A 4 7.69 4.41 -20.09
N ARG A 5 6.53 4.89 -20.56
CA ARG A 5 5.43 5.32 -19.70
C ARG A 5 4.78 4.13 -18.99
N LEU A 6 4.61 3.00 -19.69
CA LEU A 6 4.06 1.79 -19.10
C LEU A 6 4.96 1.25 -17.99
N LYS A 7 6.27 1.14 -18.24
CA LYS A 7 7.23 0.71 -17.23
C LYS A 7 7.25 1.63 -16.00
N ALA A 8 7.25 2.95 -16.21
CA ALA A 8 7.21 3.91 -15.10
C ALA A 8 5.92 3.76 -14.26
N PHE A 9 4.81 3.36 -14.89
CA PHE A 9 3.56 3.07 -14.19
C PHE A 9 3.65 1.78 -13.37
N GLU A 10 4.19 0.70 -13.94
CA GLU A 10 4.41 -0.57 -13.23
C GLU A 10 5.36 -0.40 -12.04
N ASP A 11 6.47 0.33 -12.23
CA ASP A 11 7.43 0.65 -11.16
C ASP A 11 6.76 1.47 -10.04
N MET A 12 5.90 2.44 -10.40
CA MET A 12 5.13 3.23 -9.44
C MET A 12 4.13 2.35 -8.66
N LEU A 13 3.41 1.45 -9.33
CA LEU A 13 2.48 0.53 -8.70
C LEU A 13 3.20 -0.39 -7.70
N ALA A 14 4.34 -0.96 -8.11
CA ALA A 14 5.18 -1.78 -7.24
C ALA A 14 5.68 -0.99 -6.02
N ALA A 15 6.05 0.28 -6.19
CA ALA A 15 6.48 1.14 -5.09
C ALA A 15 5.33 1.41 -4.09
N ILE A 16 4.11 1.65 -4.58
CA ILE A 16 2.92 1.88 -3.73
C ILE A 16 2.59 0.63 -2.91
N LEU A 17 2.59 -0.55 -3.54
CA LEU A 17 2.36 -1.83 -2.86
C LEU A 17 3.41 -2.06 -1.76
N LYS A 18 4.70 -1.88 -2.10
CA LYS A 18 5.79 -1.98 -1.14
C LYS A 18 5.66 -0.98 0.01
N GLN A 19 5.19 0.25 -0.27
CA GLN A 19 4.98 1.26 0.77
C GLN A 19 3.82 0.88 1.69
N TYR A 20 2.75 0.29 1.15
CA TYR A 20 1.62 -0.22 1.92
C TYR A 20 2.04 -1.35 2.88
N ASP A 21 2.78 -2.33 2.36
CA ASP A 21 3.27 -3.48 3.15
C ASP A 21 4.21 -3.01 4.27
N ASN A 22 5.20 -2.18 3.93
CA ASN A 22 6.12 -1.60 4.92
C ASN A 22 5.40 -0.76 6.00
N THR A 23 4.38 0.00 5.61
CA THR A 23 3.59 0.80 6.56
C THR A 23 2.83 -0.13 7.51
N THR A 24 2.20 -1.17 6.96
CA THR A 24 1.46 -2.16 7.75
C THR A 24 2.37 -2.92 8.72
N GLU A 25 3.55 -3.36 8.29
CA GLU A 25 4.52 -4.01 9.17
C GLU A 25 4.97 -3.11 10.32
N LYS A 26 5.29 -1.83 10.03
CA LYS A 26 5.65 -0.85 11.07
C LYS A 26 4.52 -0.65 12.07
N MET A 27 3.28 -0.60 11.60
CA MET A 27 2.11 -0.52 12.48
C MET A 27 1.99 -1.76 13.36
N VAL A 28 2.17 -2.97 12.82
CA VAL A 28 2.13 -4.22 13.60
C VAL A 28 3.18 -4.22 14.70
N LYS A 29 4.42 -3.78 14.40
CA LYS A 29 5.48 -3.64 15.41
C LYS A 29 5.11 -2.66 16.52
N LEU A 30 4.64 -1.46 16.16
CA LEU A 30 4.18 -0.46 17.14
C LEU A 30 2.99 -0.97 17.97
N LYS A 31 2.11 -1.76 17.37
CA LYS A 31 0.98 -2.39 18.04
C LYS A 31 1.44 -3.38 19.11
N ALA A 32 2.39 -4.25 18.75
CA ALA A 32 2.99 -5.21 19.68
C ALA A 32 3.72 -4.53 20.85
N GLU A 33 4.27 -3.33 20.62
CA GLU A 33 4.90 -2.49 21.66
C GLU A 33 3.89 -1.65 22.46
N GLY A 34 2.58 -1.75 22.20
CA GLY A 34 1.54 -0.96 22.87
C GLY A 34 1.49 0.52 22.48
N LYS A 35 2.14 0.91 21.38
CA LYS A 35 2.31 2.31 20.93
C LYS A 35 1.21 2.81 19.98
N GLU A 36 0.03 2.19 20.02
CA GLU A 36 -1.11 2.52 19.14
C GLU A 36 -1.61 3.97 19.30
N LYS A 37 -1.44 4.57 20.48
CA LYS A 37 -1.91 5.93 20.77
C LYS A 37 -0.92 7.04 20.38
N THR A 38 0.26 6.67 19.89
CA THR A 38 1.32 7.63 19.52
C THR A 38 0.97 8.40 18.23
N VAL A 39 1.55 9.60 18.08
CA VAL A 39 1.44 10.40 16.85
C VAL A 39 1.94 9.61 15.64
N THR A 40 3.06 8.89 15.79
CA THR A 40 3.65 8.05 14.74
C THR A 40 2.69 6.98 14.25
N TYR A 41 2.00 6.27 15.16
CA TYR A 41 1.03 5.25 14.75
C TYR A 41 -0.15 5.85 13.97
N ARG A 42 -0.67 6.99 14.42
CA ARG A 42 -1.77 7.69 13.72
C ARG A 42 -1.35 8.18 12.33
N GLN A 43 -0.13 8.70 12.19
CA GLN A 43 0.42 9.09 10.89
C GLN A 43 0.57 7.88 9.95
N LEU A 44 1.10 6.77 10.45
CA LEU A 44 1.19 5.53 9.66
C LEU A 44 -0.18 5.01 9.26
N PHE A 45 -1.17 5.07 10.15
CA PHE A 45 -2.54 4.69 9.84
C PHE A 45 -3.16 5.57 8.75
N ALA A 46 -3.01 6.90 8.84
CA ALA A 46 -3.48 7.81 7.80
C ALA A 46 -2.83 7.52 6.44
N ASN A 47 -1.50 7.28 6.43
CA ASN A 47 -0.77 6.90 5.22
C ASN A 47 -1.28 5.57 4.65
N LYS A 48 -1.56 4.58 5.52
CA LYS A 48 -2.13 3.29 5.11
C LYS A 48 -3.48 3.48 4.41
N LEU A 49 -4.36 4.32 4.95
CA LEU A 49 -5.67 4.61 4.36
C LEU A 49 -5.55 5.28 2.98
N GLN A 50 -4.63 6.24 2.83
CA GLN A 50 -4.38 6.89 1.55
C GLN A 50 -3.88 5.90 0.48
N LEU A 51 -2.92 5.05 0.84
CA LEU A 51 -2.41 4.00 -0.04
C LEU A 51 -3.51 3.00 -0.42
N GLN A 52 -4.34 2.60 0.54
CA GLN A 52 -5.46 1.70 0.29
C GLN A 52 -6.49 2.31 -0.68
N ALA A 53 -6.81 3.60 -0.53
CA ALA A 53 -7.70 4.29 -1.44
C ALA A 53 -7.13 4.31 -2.87
N MET A 54 -5.83 4.60 -3.02
CA MET A 54 -5.14 4.59 -4.32
C MET A 54 -5.16 3.19 -4.97
N LEU A 55 -4.84 2.15 -4.21
CA LEU A 55 -4.91 0.76 -4.68
C LEU A 55 -6.34 0.33 -5.04
N SER A 56 -7.36 0.84 -4.33
CA SER A 56 -8.76 0.57 -4.65
C SER A 56 -9.13 1.12 -6.03
N TYR A 57 -8.64 2.31 -6.40
CA TYR A 57 -8.82 2.83 -7.76
C TYR A 57 -8.15 1.92 -8.79
N TYR A 58 -6.92 1.47 -8.55
CA TYR A 58 -6.23 0.56 -9.47
C TYR A 58 -6.96 -0.77 -9.63
N ARG A 59 -7.54 -1.31 -8.56
CA ARG A 59 -8.39 -2.51 -8.63
C ARG A 59 -9.60 -2.31 -9.54
N THR A 60 -10.30 -1.17 -9.43
CA THR A 60 -11.48 -0.85 -10.25
C THR A 60 -11.18 -0.85 -11.75
N TYR A 61 -9.93 -0.55 -12.13
CA TYR A 61 -9.48 -0.57 -13.51
C TYR A 61 -8.75 -1.87 -13.89
N GLU A 62 -8.81 -2.91 -13.05
CA GLU A 62 -8.15 -4.20 -13.27
C GLU A 62 -6.62 -4.06 -13.46
N LEU A 63 -6.04 -3.00 -12.87
CA LEU A 63 -4.59 -2.73 -12.92
C LEU A 63 -3.81 -3.48 -11.83
N LEU A 64 -4.52 -4.20 -10.95
CA LEU A 64 -3.91 -5.10 -9.97
C LEU A 64 -4.01 -6.54 -10.48
N ASN A 65 -2.86 -7.22 -10.54
CA ASN A 65 -2.80 -8.65 -10.82
C ASN A 65 -3.08 -9.46 -9.53
N GLU A 66 -3.44 -10.74 -9.65
CA GLU A 66 -3.78 -11.62 -8.50
C GLU A 66 -2.72 -11.64 -7.39
N GLU A 67 -1.43 -11.51 -7.73
CA GLU A 67 -0.30 -11.46 -6.77
C GLU A 67 -0.21 -10.13 -5.98
N ASN A 68 -0.69 -9.06 -6.60
CA ASN A 68 -0.61 -7.69 -6.09
C ASN A 68 -1.94 -7.21 -5.49
N ASP A 69 -2.98 -8.02 -5.60
CA ASP A 69 -4.28 -7.71 -5.06
C ASP A 69 -4.32 -7.93 -3.54
N LEU A 70 -4.53 -6.85 -2.77
CA LEU A 70 -4.59 -6.94 -1.32
C LEU A 70 -5.81 -7.71 -0.80
N SER A 71 -6.83 -8.01 -1.62
CA SER A 71 -7.97 -8.87 -1.21
C SER A 71 -7.67 -10.37 -1.24
N THR A 72 -6.66 -10.80 -1.99
CA THR A 72 -6.26 -12.21 -2.05
C THR A 72 -5.25 -12.58 -0.97
N ARG A 73 -4.65 -11.58 -0.31
CA ARG A 73 -3.70 -11.76 0.80
C ARG A 73 -4.47 -12.01 2.11
N GLN A 74 -4.73 -13.30 2.40
CA GLN A 74 -5.27 -13.79 3.68
C GLN A 74 -4.34 -13.50 4.86
#